data_AF-A0A512UCU0-F1
#
_entry.id   AF-A0A512UCU0-F1
#
_cell.length_a   1.000
_cell.length_b   1.000
_cell.length_c   1.000
_cell.angle_alpha   90.00
_cell.angle_beta   90.00
_cell.angle_gamma   90.00
#
_symmetry.space_group_name_H-M   'P 1'
#
loop_
_entity.id
_entity.type
_entity.pdbx_description
1 polymer ?
#
loop_
_entity_poly.entity_id
_entity_poly.type
_entity_poly.pdbx_seq_one_letter_code
_entity_poly.pdbx_strand_id
1 'polypeptide(L)'
;MENTYVTLVSSEGFRFVILKEVASISPVLKSSHEFEEGRTGIITLDMDAESLEVVVDYLHYNHKYKDQAESDGVPEFKIPTDLALELLVKADFLDI
;
A
#
# COMPACT_ATOMS: atom_id res chain seq x y z
N MET A 1 -8.56 -16.61 -14.53
CA MET A 1 -7.20 -16.30 -14.04
C MET A 1 -7.37 -15.13 -13.10
N GLU A 2 -7.19 -15.33 -11.80
CA GLU A 2 -7.19 -14.19 -10.88
C GLU A 2 -5.99 -13.29 -11.20
N ASN A 3 -6.21 -11.98 -11.22
CA ASN A 3 -5.14 -11.03 -11.46
C ASN A 3 -4.20 -11.04 -10.24
N THR A 4 -2.97 -11.52 -10.42
CA THR A 4 -1.96 -11.63 -9.35
C THR A 4 -1.47 -10.25 -8.89
N TYR A 5 -1.65 -9.24 -9.74
CA TYR A 5 -1.19 -7.88 -9.52
C TYR A 5 -2.35 -6.91 -9.47
N VAL A 6 -2.11 -5.81 -8.76
CA VAL A 6 -3.03 -4.70 -8.62
C VAL A 6 -2.26 -3.40 -8.87
N THR A 7 -2.91 -2.43 -9.49
CA THR A 7 -2.33 -1.12 -9.80
C THR A 7 -2.95 -0.08 -8.90
N LEU A 8 -2.16 0.50 -8.00
CA LEU A 8 -2.54 1.68 -7.23
C LEU A 8 -2.21 2.93 -8.05
N VAL A 9 -3.14 3.88 -8.12
CA VAL A 9 -3.00 5.09 -8.92
C VAL A 9 -3.09 6.31 -7.99
N SER A 10 -2.10 7.18 -8.01
CA SER A 10 -2.13 8.44 -7.25
C SER A 10 -3.11 9.44 -7.87
N SER A 11 -3.41 10.52 -7.14
CA SER A 11 -4.25 11.62 -7.62
C SER A 11 -3.69 12.31 -8.88
N GLU A 12 -2.36 12.26 -9.04
CA GLU A 12 -1.63 12.76 -10.21
C GLU A 12 -1.57 11.77 -11.38
N GLY A 13 -2.05 10.54 -11.18
CA GLY A 13 -2.08 9.49 -12.19
C GLY A 13 -0.84 8.60 -12.26
N PHE A 14 0.08 8.70 -11.28
CA PHE A 14 1.21 7.77 -11.16
C PHE A 14 0.71 6.39 -10.78
N ARG A 15 1.32 5.35 -11.37
CA ARG A 15 0.84 3.96 -11.27
C ARG A 15 1.88 3.09 -10.59
N PHE A 16 1.49 2.45 -9.50
CA PHE A 16 2.29 1.51 -8.73
C PHE A 16 1.68 0.12 -8.86
N VAL A 17 2.41 -0.81 -9.47
CA VAL A 17 1.94 -2.18 -9.68
C VAL A 17 2.54 -3.07 -8.60
N ILE A 18 1.70 -3.60 -7.72
CA ILE A 18 2.10 -4.45 -6.59
C ILE A 18 1.36 -5.78 -6.63
N LEU A 19 1.87 -6.76 -5.89
CA LEU A 19 1.20 -8.05 -5.74
C LEU A 19 -0.10 -7.87 -4.95
N LYS A 20 -1.14 -8.61 -5.35
CA LYS A 20 -2.44 -8.60 -4.66
C LYS A 20 -2.31 -8.97 -3.19
N GLU A 21 -1.40 -9.89 -2.84
CA GLU A 21 -1.15 -10.28 -1.44
C GLU A 21 -0.53 -9.16 -0.59
N VAL A 22 0.30 -8.31 -1.22
CA VAL A 22 0.90 -7.14 -0.56
C VAL A 22 -0.16 -6.06 -0.38
N ALA A 23 -0.97 -5.79 -1.40
CA ALA A 23 -2.09 -4.84 -1.29
C ALA A 23 -3.14 -5.29 -0.25
N SER A 24 -3.35 -6.60 -0.13
CA SER A 24 -4.32 -7.19 0.81
C SER A 24 -3.93 -7.06 2.28
N ILE A 25 -2.75 -6.51 2.59
CA ILE A 25 -2.40 -6.07 3.95
C ILE A 25 -3.36 -5.00 4.42
N SER A 26 -3.73 -4.05 3.54
CA SER A 26 -4.75 -3.06 3.82
C SER A 26 -6.14 -3.69 3.64
N PRO A 27 -6.97 -3.75 4.69
CA PRO A 27 -8.36 -4.18 4.56
C PRO A 27 -9.16 -3.32 3.57
N VAL A 28 -8.83 -2.03 3.49
CA VAL A 28 -9.47 -1.09 2.56
C VAL A 28 -9.15 -1.47 1.11
N LEU A 29 -7.88 -1.63 0.76
CA LEU A 29 -7.47 -2.06 -0.59
C LEU A 29 -8.03 -3.45 -0.92
N LYS A 30 -8.02 -4.37 0.05
CA LYS A 30 -8.62 -5.70 -0.09
C LYS A 30 -10.11 -5.63 -0.43
N SER A 31 -10.86 -4.77 0.26
CA SER A 31 -12.29 -4.59 0.04
C SER A 31 -12.58 -3.91 -1.31
N SER A 32 -11.76 -2.93 -1.73
CA SER A 32 -11.86 -2.28 -3.05
C SER A 32 -11.74 -3.30 -4.20
N HIS A 33 -10.98 -4.38 -4.01
CA HIS A 33 -10.93 -5.49 -4.96
C HIS A 33 -12.20 -6.36 -5.01
N GLU A 34 -13.04 -6.33 -3.98
CA GLU A 34 -14.31 -7.05 -3.97
C GLU A 34 -15.44 -6.24 -4.63
N PHE A 35 -15.25 -4.94 -4.84
CA PHE A 35 -16.16 -4.04 -5.57
C PHE A 35 -15.84 -3.97 -7.08
N GLU A 36 -16.63 -3.23 -7.88
CA GLU A 36 -16.55 -3.22 -9.35
C GLU A 36 -15.16 -2.86 -9.93
N GLU A 37 -14.33 -2.12 -9.17
CA GLU A 37 -12.92 -1.83 -9.46
C GLU A 37 -12.01 -3.08 -9.46
N GLY A 38 -12.40 -4.13 -8.74
CA GLY A 38 -11.72 -5.43 -8.68
C GLY A 38 -11.66 -6.18 -10.01
N ARG A 39 -12.52 -5.86 -10.97
CA ARG A 39 -12.51 -6.49 -12.30
C ARG A 39 -11.34 -6.01 -13.16
N THR A 40 -10.89 -4.78 -12.94
CA THR A 40 -9.76 -4.18 -13.68
C THR A 40 -8.44 -4.36 -12.93
N GLY A 41 -8.50 -4.49 -11.59
CA GLY A 41 -7.32 -4.55 -10.74
C GLY A 41 -6.63 -3.20 -10.60
N ILE A 42 -7.37 -2.09 -10.79
CA ILE A 42 -6.86 -0.72 -10.68
C ILE A 42 -7.63 -0.02 -9.56
N ILE A 43 -6.92 0.52 -8.57
CA ILE A 43 -7.47 1.30 -7.46
C ILE A 43 -6.89 2.71 -7.57
N THR A 44 -7.76 3.72 -7.57
CA THR A 44 -7.33 5.12 -7.55
C THR A 44 -7.43 5.66 -6.14
N LEU A 45 -6.37 6.29 -5.64
CA LEU A 45 -6.25 6.80 -4.28
C LEU A 45 -6.10 8.31 -4.31
N ASP A 46 -6.80 8.99 -3.41
CA ASP A 46 -6.69 10.44 -3.21
C ASP A 46 -5.45 10.77 -2.37
N MET A 47 -4.26 10.57 -2.95
CA MET A 47 -2.96 10.93 -2.37
C MET A 47 -1.98 11.21 -3.50
N ASP A 48 -0.97 12.04 -3.23
CA ASP A 48 0.09 12.34 -4.20
C ASP A 48 0.99 11.13 -4.48
N ALA A 49 1.82 11.24 -5.51
CA ALA A 49 2.71 10.16 -5.88
C ALA A 49 3.75 9.84 -4.79
N GLU A 50 4.24 10.85 -4.07
CA GLU A 50 5.26 10.71 -3.05
C GLU A 50 4.74 9.95 -1.82
N SER A 51 3.54 10.28 -1.34
CA SER A 51 2.92 9.54 -0.23
C SER A 51 2.56 8.12 -0.65
N LEU A 52 2.05 7.93 -1.87
CA LEU A 52 1.71 6.59 -2.36
C LEU A 52 2.94 5.70 -2.50
N GLU A 53 4.08 6.24 -2.92
CA GLU A 53 5.35 5.51 -2.99
C GLU A 53 5.76 4.99 -1.61
N VAL A 54 5.72 5.84 -0.58
CA VAL A 54 6.05 5.45 0.79
C VAL A 54 5.07 4.41 1.34
N VAL A 55 3.77 4.54 1.05
CA VAL A 55 2.76 3.53 1.42
C VAL A 55 3.06 2.19 0.75
N VAL A 56 3.37 2.18 -0.55
CA VAL A 56 3.71 0.96 -1.29
C VAL A 56 4.94 0.29 -0.71
N ASP A 57 5.98 1.07 -0.41
CA ASP A 57 7.18 0.58 0.25
C ASP A 57 6.88 -0.02 1.63
N TYR A 58 6.01 0.63 2.41
CA TYR A 58 5.57 0.11 3.70
C TYR A 58 4.79 -1.21 3.56
N LEU A 59 3.88 -1.33 2.58
CA LEU A 59 3.17 -2.59 2.34
C LEU A 59 4.14 -3.72 2.00
N HIS A 60 5.16 -3.46 1.17
CA HIS A 60 6.19 -4.43 0.86
C HIS A 60 7.06 -4.79 2.06
N TYR A 61 7.44 -3.78 2.84
CA TYR A 61 8.16 -3.96 4.09
C TYR A 61 7.35 -4.84 5.05
N ASN A 62 6.10 -4.49 5.34
CA ASN A 62 5.23 -5.27 6.21
C ASN A 62 5.06 -6.70 5.68
N HIS A 63 4.84 -6.88 4.37
CA HIS A 63 4.73 -8.21 3.78
C HIS A 63 6.00 -9.06 3.97
N LYS A 64 7.17 -8.45 3.80
CA LYS A 64 8.47 -9.11 3.91
C LYS A 64 8.79 -9.51 5.35
N TYR A 65 8.41 -8.68 6.32
CA TYR A 65 8.78 -8.83 7.73
C TYR A 65 7.67 -9.40 8.62
N LYS A 66 6.43 -9.59 8.11
CA LYS A 66 5.27 -10.08 8.89
C LYS A 66 5.48 -11.41 9.63
N ASP A 67 6.32 -12.29 9.09
CA ASP A 67 6.58 -13.62 9.65
C ASP A 67 7.90 -13.69 10.45
N GLN A 68 8.64 -12.59 10.57
CA GLN A 68 9.85 -12.55 11.40
C GLN A 68 9.47 -12.41 12.88
N ALA A 69 9.56 -13.53 13.60
CA ALA A 69 9.29 -13.62 15.04
C ALA A 69 10.33 -12.87 15.91
N GLU A 70 11.52 -12.59 15.37
CA GLU A 70 12.60 -11.90 16.07
C GLU A 70 12.87 -10.53 15.42
N SER A 71 12.71 -9.47 16.20
CA SER A 71 12.93 -8.08 15.78
C SER A 71 14.40 -7.77 15.45
N ASP A 72 15.35 -8.64 15.81
CA ASP A 72 16.80 -8.45 15.61
C ASP A 72 17.24 -8.37 14.13
N GLY A 73 16.36 -8.72 13.18
CA GLY A 73 16.65 -8.68 11.74
C GLY A 73 15.76 -7.74 10.92
N VAL A 74 14.89 -6.96 11.58
CA VAL A 74 13.93 -6.08 10.92
C VAL A 74 14.53 -4.67 10.83
N PRO A 75 14.83 -4.15 9.62
CA PRO A 75 15.41 -2.82 9.48
C PRO A 75 14.38 -1.74 9.83
N GLU A 76 14.83 -0.60 10.35
CA GLU A 76 13.93 0.52 10.62
C GLU A 76 13.33 1.09 9.32
N PHE A 77 12.01 1.19 9.26
CA PHE A 77 11.31 1.87 8.17
C PHE A 77 11.37 3.38 8.37
N LYS A 78 12.12 4.07 7.53
CA LYS A 78 12.34 5.52 7.65
C LYS A 78 11.26 6.29 6.92
N ILE A 79 10.48 7.06 7.67
CA ILE A 79 9.45 7.94 7.11
C ILE A 79 10.04 9.34 6.92
N PRO A 80 9.93 9.94 5.72
CA PRO A 80 10.31 11.33 5.50
C PRO A 80 9.54 12.26 6.45
N THR A 81 10.26 13.12 7.18
CA THR A 81 9.64 13.98 8.20
C THR A 81 8.63 14.96 7.60
N ASP A 82 8.88 15.42 6.38
CA ASP A 82 8.00 16.36 5.67
C ASP A 82 6.66 15.72 5.28
N LEU A 83 6.60 14.39 5.15
CA LEU A 83 5.38 13.63 4.79
C LEU A 83 4.68 12.99 5.99
N ALA A 84 5.28 13.03 7.19
CA ALA A 84 4.85 12.23 8.33
C ALA A 84 3.37 12.47 8.74
N LEU A 85 2.92 13.72 8.71
CA LEU A 85 1.54 14.06 9.08
C LEU A 85 0.53 13.61 8.02
N GLU A 86 0.88 13.75 6.74
CA GLU A 86 0.02 13.30 5.64
C GLU A 86 -0.07 11.77 5.64
N LEU A 87 1.08 11.10 5.71
CA LEU A 87 1.15 9.64 5.75
C LEU A 87 0.39 9.06 6.94
N LEU A 88 0.35 9.73 8.08
CA LEU A 88 -0.46 9.30 9.23
C LEU A 88 -1.95 9.24 8.88
N VAL A 89 -2.47 10.27 8.20
CA VAL A 89 -3.88 10.32 7.78
C VAL A 89 -4.15 9.28 6.69
N LYS A 90 -3.22 9.09 5.74
CA LYS A 90 -3.36 8.08 4.68
C LYS A 90 -3.28 6.66 5.21
N ALA A 91 -2.41 6.39 6.18
CA ALA A 91 -2.27 5.10 6.84
C ALA A 91 -3.54 4.74 7.62
N ASP A 92 -4.10 5.70 8.37
CA ASP A 92 -5.39 5.52 9.05
C ASP A 92 -6.52 5.22 8.06
N PHE A 93 -6.58 5.94 6.93
CA PHE A 93 -7.54 5.65 5.86
C PHE A 93 -7.37 4.25 5.27
N LEU A 94 -6.14 3.75 5.14
CA LEU A 94 -5.84 2.42 4.60
C LEU A 94 -5.91 1.31 5.67
N ASP A 95 -6.08 1.67 6.94
CA ASP A 95 -6.10 0.77 8.11
C ASP A 95 -4.81 -0.09 8.20
N ILE A 96 -3.64 0.57 8.18
CA ILE A 96 -2.30 -0.06 8.19
C ILE A 96 -1.28 0.63 9.10
#